data_AF-A0A9D5M2V5-F1
#
_entry.id   AF-A0A9D5M2V5-F1
#
_cell.length_a   1.000
_cell.length_b   1.000
_cell.length_c   1.000
_cell.angle_alpha   90.00
_cell.angle_beta   90.00
_cell.angle_gamma   90.00
#
_symmetry.space_group_name_H-M   'P 1'
#
loop_
_entity.id
_entity.type
_entity.pdbx_description
1 polymer ?
#
loop_
_entity_poly.entity_id
_entity_poly.type
_entity_poly.pdbx_seq_one_letter_code
_entity_poly.pdbx_strand_id
1 'polypeptide(L)'
;RKLDNTRYIVAAVSNDPDIATVYDELDAIGINYNLDKYDKIHAKYPKKPIFSSECCATGTTRGWYEDNCAERAFLSAYDKDTTNWFLGREKTWKFMCERKWVLGEYQWIAFEHRGESAWPRLCSQAGAIDLFLQKKDAFYQNQSHWLDPCRPMVHLLPHWNFQEREGEKIRVVAYTNCEELELYLNNKSIGKQCIERYGHGEWLVEYEAGNLRCEARINGKTVCEEMCETTDKAEKLNLRMENDVKANGKDIAIITCYCTDAAGREVPDATPYVSFFTNQLGKVIATGSDITDHNPVNFPDRKMRAGKISVAIQVGKEKGELKVYAVAENLRSTVLTIMLK
;
A
#
# COMPACT_ATOMS: atom_id res chain seq x y z
N ARG A 1 -23.17 28.39 -9.14
CA ARG A 1 -24.64 28.19 -9.04
C ARG A 1 -25.43 28.42 -10.34
N LYS A 2 -25.06 29.37 -11.22
CA LYS A 2 -25.80 29.60 -12.49
C LYS A 2 -25.89 28.37 -13.42
N LEU A 3 -24.86 27.52 -13.41
CA LEU A 3 -24.79 26.31 -14.24
C LEU A 3 -25.36 25.08 -13.53
N ASP A 4 -25.03 24.93 -12.24
CA ASP A 4 -25.45 23.82 -11.41
C ASP A 4 -25.54 24.30 -9.95
N ASN A 5 -26.65 23.99 -9.31
CA ASN A 5 -26.92 24.29 -7.90
C ASN A 5 -27.20 23.01 -7.08
N THR A 6 -27.02 21.82 -7.66
CA THR A 6 -27.24 20.53 -7.02
C THR A 6 -26.02 19.99 -6.27
N ARG A 7 -24.85 20.63 -6.43
CA ARG A 7 -23.57 20.22 -5.83
C ARG A 7 -23.03 21.29 -4.88
N TYR A 8 -22.39 20.84 -3.80
CA TYR A 8 -21.74 21.72 -2.84
C TYR A 8 -20.56 22.47 -3.47
N ILE A 9 -20.50 23.77 -3.23
CA ILE A 9 -19.33 24.60 -3.52
C ILE A 9 -18.38 24.47 -2.34
N VAL A 10 -17.18 23.96 -2.60
CA VAL A 10 -16.13 23.76 -1.58
C VAL A 10 -14.81 24.35 -2.06
N ALA A 11 -13.91 24.62 -1.12
CA ALA A 11 -12.52 24.96 -1.38
C ALA A 11 -11.64 24.27 -0.32
N ALA A 12 -10.39 23.99 -0.71
CA ALA A 12 -9.37 23.46 0.15
C ALA A 12 -8.45 24.60 0.60
N VAL A 13 -8.25 24.75 1.90
CA VAL A 13 -7.33 25.76 2.46
C VAL A 13 -6.26 25.08 3.29
N SER A 14 -5.00 25.29 2.90
CA SER A 14 -3.81 24.78 3.59
C SER A 14 -3.09 25.85 4.41
N ASN A 15 -2.97 27.07 3.87
CA ASN A 15 -2.27 28.16 4.54
C ASN A 15 -3.23 28.96 5.44
N ASP A 16 -3.03 28.87 6.75
CA ASP A 16 -3.79 29.59 7.79
C ASP A 16 -5.33 29.44 7.68
N PRO A 17 -5.85 28.21 7.74
CA PRO A 17 -7.27 27.96 7.52
C PRO A 17 -8.18 28.61 8.58
N ASP A 18 -7.67 28.97 9.77
CA ASP A 18 -8.48 29.60 10.82
C ASP A 18 -8.78 31.09 10.59
N ILE A 19 -8.06 31.74 9.68
CA ILE A 19 -8.31 33.14 9.27
C ILE A 19 -8.88 33.26 7.85
N ALA A 20 -9.09 32.13 7.16
CA ALA A 20 -9.62 32.12 5.80
C ALA A 20 -11.04 32.74 5.75
N THR A 21 -11.23 33.68 4.82
CA THR A 21 -12.50 34.38 4.61
C THR A 21 -13.39 33.70 3.58
N VAL A 22 -12.80 32.87 2.70
CA VAL A 22 -13.55 32.16 1.64
C VAL A 22 -14.66 31.28 2.19
N TYR A 23 -14.52 30.79 3.43
CA TYR A 23 -15.48 29.88 4.05
C TYR A 23 -16.89 30.44 4.15
N ASP A 24 -17.10 31.75 4.23
CA ASP A 24 -18.43 32.35 4.25
C ASP A 24 -19.23 32.03 2.99
N GLU A 25 -18.55 31.92 1.84
CA GLU A 25 -19.14 31.67 0.52
C GLU A 25 -19.30 30.18 0.18
N LEU A 26 -18.69 29.30 0.97
CA LEU A 26 -18.71 27.85 0.74
C LEU A 26 -19.92 27.17 1.37
N ASP A 27 -20.36 26.08 0.73
CA ASP A 27 -21.36 25.17 1.30
C ASP A 27 -20.74 24.22 2.33
N ALA A 28 -19.49 23.79 2.12
CA ALA A 28 -18.70 22.99 3.06
C ALA A 28 -17.23 23.42 3.03
N ILE A 29 -16.55 23.23 4.17
CA ILE A 29 -15.20 23.71 4.43
C ILE A 29 -14.21 22.55 4.29
N GLY A 30 -13.27 22.66 3.35
CA GLY A 30 -12.15 21.74 3.20
C GLY A 30 -10.89 22.30 3.83
N ILE A 31 -10.28 21.53 4.75
CA ILE A 31 -9.02 21.91 5.41
C ILE A 31 -7.94 20.89 5.05
N ASN A 32 -6.82 21.36 4.53
CA ASN A 32 -5.64 20.54 4.28
C ASN A 32 -4.74 20.52 5.52
N TYR A 33 -4.31 19.34 5.99
CA TYR A 33 -3.23 19.07 6.98
C TYR A 33 -3.34 19.66 8.41
N ASN A 34 -4.09 20.73 8.61
CA ASN A 34 -4.10 21.53 9.84
C ASN A 34 -5.06 20.96 10.90
N LEU A 35 -4.83 19.73 11.38
CA LEU A 35 -5.73 19.08 12.35
C LEU A 35 -5.98 19.95 13.59
N ASP A 36 -4.97 20.65 14.09
CA ASP A 36 -5.07 21.53 15.26
C ASP A 36 -6.04 22.71 15.10
N LYS A 37 -6.42 23.07 13.86
CA LYS A 37 -7.30 24.21 13.57
C LYS A 37 -8.77 23.84 13.46
N TYR A 38 -9.10 22.55 13.35
CA TYR A 38 -10.45 22.06 13.06
C TYR A 38 -11.47 22.54 14.11
N ASP A 39 -11.17 22.39 15.40
CA ASP A 39 -12.10 22.74 16.47
C ASP A 39 -12.40 24.24 16.51
N LYS A 40 -11.37 25.08 16.29
CA LYS A 40 -11.51 26.54 16.21
C LYS A 40 -12.37 26.95 15.02
N ILE A 41 -12.17 26.32 13.87
CA ILE A 41 -12.95 26.60 12.65
C ILE A 41 -14.39 26.13 12.83
N HIS A 42 -14.63 24.95 13.43
CA HIS A 42 -15.96 24.47 13.74
C HIS A 42 -16.70 25.39 14.70
N ALA A 43 -16.03 25.90 15.73
CA ALA A 43 -16.63 26.88 16.65
C ALA A 43 -17.08 28.16 15.92
N LYS A 44 -16.36 28.60 14.89
CA LYS A 44 -16.73 29.75 14.05
C LYS A 44 -17.85 29.41 13.05
N TYR A 45 -17.87 28.20 12.51
CA TYR A 45 -18.83 27.75 11.50
C TYR A 45 -19.58 26.48 11.91
N PRO A 46 -20.35 26.49 13.02
CA PRO A 46 -20.89 25.25 13.63
C PRO A 46 -21.94 24.55 12.76
N LYS A 47 -22.49 25.24 11.75
CA LYS A 47 -23.52 24.72 10.84
C LYS A 47 -22.98 24.27 9.49
N LYS A 48 -21.70 24.55 9.18
CA LYS A 48 -21.10 24.15 7.90
C LYS A 48 -20.44 22.77 8.07
N PRO A 49 -20.67 21.82 7.15
CA PRO A 49 -19.89 20.59 7.13
C PRO A 49 -18.41 20.92 6.97
N ILE A 50 -17.56 20.23 7.72
CA ILE A 50 -16.10 20.34 7.64
C ILE A 50 -15.55 18.97 7.25
N PHE A 51 -14.59 18.94 6.35
CA PHE A 51 -13.90 17.72 5.96
C PHE A 51 -12.42 18.00 5.75
N SER A 52 -11.61 16.95 5.81
CA SER A 52 -10.24 17.05 5.34
C SER A 52 -10.18 16.90 3.84
N SER A 53 -9.94 18.01 3.15
CA SER A 53 -9.71 17.99 1.70
C SER A 53 -8.37 17.38 1.33
N GLU A 54 -7.43 17.34 2.28
CA GLU A 54 -6.13 16.68 2.13
C GLU A 54 -5.55 16.36 3.53
N CYS A 55 -5.22 15.11 3.79
CA CYS A 55 -4.59 14.68 5.03
C CYS A 55 -3.46 13.67 4.79
N CYS A 56 -2.80 13.29 5.88
CA CYS A 56 -1.68 12.37 5.89
C CYS A 56 -0.46 12.90 5.13
N ALA A 57 -0.27 12.50 3.87
CA ALA A 57 0.99 12.63 3.13
C ALA A 57 2.19 11.90 3.78
N THR A 58 1.93 10.90 4.63
CA THR A 58 2.96 10.04 5.22
C THR A 58 3.53 9.09 4.18
N GLY A 59 4.75 9.38 3.74
CA GLY A 59 5.49 8.59 2.77
C GLY A 59 6.04 7.28 3.34
N THR A 60 5.87 6.20 2.58
CA THR A 60 6.42 4.87 2.88
C THR A 60 6.93 4.21 1.61
N THR A 61 7.94 3.34 1.71
CA THR A 61 8.39 2.54 0.56
C THR A 61 8.03 1.07 0.73
N ARG A 62 7.45 0.45 -0.30
CA ARG A 62 7.07 -0.97 -0.29
C ARG A 62 8.27 -1.86 0.07
N GLY A 63 8.09 -2.69 1.09
CA GLY A 63 9.07 -3.68 1.52
C GLY A 63 10.37 -3.08 2.07
N TRP A 64 10.34 -1.85 2.61
CA TRP A 64 11.49 -1.26 3.28
C TRP A 64 11.19 -1.07 4.77
N TYR A 65 11.71 -1.98 5.58
CA TYR A 65 11.39 -2.05 7.01
C TYR A 65 12.53 -1.54 7.92
N GLU A 66 13.54 -0.92 7.32
CA GLU A 66 14.61 -0.22 8.04
C GLU A 66 14.23 1.25 8.28
N ASP A 67 15.14 1.98 8.92
CA ASP A 67 15.07 3.42 9.01
C ASP A 67 15.12 4.10 7.63
N ASN A 68 14.74 5.37 7.58
CA ASN A 68 14.79 6.15 6.36
C ASN A 68 16.23 6.20 5.82
N CYS A 69 16.41 5.94 4.53
CA CYS A 69 17.69 5.98 3.85
C CYS A 69 17.67 7.07 2.76
N ALA A 70 18.37 8.18 3.02
CA ALA A 70 18.38 9.34 2.14
C ALA A 70 19.04 9.04 0.78
N GLU A 71 20.12 8.25 0.79
CA GLU A 71 20.90 7.90 -0.40
C GLU A 71 20.06 7.11 -1.41
N ARG A 72 19.16 6.26 -0.91
CA ARG A 72 18.22 5.48 -1.73
C ARG A 72 16.88 6.19 -1.91
N ALA A 73 16.67 7.32 -1.23
CA ALA A 73 15.37 7.96 -1.07
C ALA A 73 14.26 6.98 -0.59
N PHE A 74 14.60 6.04 0.28
CA PHE A 74 13.65 5.08 0.85
C PHE A 74 13.15 5.54 2.21
N LEU A 75 11.84 5.41 2.41
CA LEU A 75 11.17 5.72 3.66
C LEU A 75 10.69 4.42 4.30
N SER A 76 10.81 4.34 5.62
CA SER A 76 10.34 3.21 6.41
C SER A 76 8.86 2.91 6.12
N ALA A 77 8.49 1.62 6.07
CA ALA A 77 7.13 1.18 5.83
C ALA A 77 6.19 1.40 7.03
N TYR A 78 6.75 1.60 8.23
CA TYR A 78 5.95 1.87 9.43
C TYR A 78 5.38 3.29 9.42
N ASP A 79 4.08 3.39 9.70
CA ASP A 79 3.37 4.66 9.81
C ASP A 79 3.97 5.56 10.89
N LYS A 80 4.11 6.85 10.57
CA LYS A 80 4.68 7.87 11.45
C LYS A 80 4.30 9.27 10.97
N ASP A 81 4.43 10.23 11.87
CA ASP A 81 4.44 11.65 11.49
C ASP A 81 5.74 11.91 10.71
N THR A 82 5.63 12.52 9.53
CA THR A 82 6.80 12.88 8.71
C THR A 82 7.20 14.34 8.88
N THR A 83 6.24 15.20 9.21
CA THR A 83 6.43 16.60 9.57
C THR A 83 5.35 17.03 10.56
N ASN A 84 5.35 18.30 11.00
CA ASN A 84 4.25 18.85 11.81
C ASN A 84 2.94 19.00 11.02
N TRP A 85 2.99 18.95 9.69
CA TRP A 85 1.82 19.04 8.80
C TRP A 85 1.38 17.66 8.33
N PHE A 86 2.33 16.75 8.14
CA PHE A 86 2.10 15.43 7.56
C PHE A 86 2.12 14.37 8.65
N LEU A 87 0.93 14.06 9.13
CA LEU A 87 0.69 13.22 10.30
C LEU A 87 0.32 11.79 9.88
N GLY A 88 0.68 10.81 10.70
CA GLY A 88 0.41 9.40 10.46
C GLY A 88 -1.08 9.11 10.22
N ARG A 89 -1.35 8.03 9.50
CA ARG A 89 -2.71 7.59 9.15
C ARG A 89 -3.53 7.28 10.39
N GLU A 90 -2.94 6.58 11.35
CA GLU A 90 -3.62 6.26 12.61
C GLU A 90 -4.02 7.52 13.38
N LYS A 91 -3.07 8.44 13.55
CA LYS A 91 -3.31 9.70 14.27
C LYS A 91 -4.39 10.54 13.60
N THR A 92 -4.31 10.66 12.28
CA THR A 92 -5.28 11.39 11.47
C THR A 92 -6.67 10.76 11.56
N TRP A 93 -6.78 9.44 11.39
CA TRP A 93 -8.06 8.75 11.40
C TRP A 93 -8.74 8.79 12.76
N LYS A 94 -7.98 8.61 13.85
CA LYS A 94 -8.48 8.79 15.22
C LYS A 94 -9.03 10.21 15.41
N PHE A 95 -8.26 11.22 15.00
CA PHE A 95 -8.67 12.63 15.10
C PHE A 95 -9.99 12.92 14.39
N MET A 96 -10.17 12.40 13.17
CA MET A 96 -11.41 12.58 12.40
C MET A 96 -12.59 11.86 13.06
N CYS A 97 -12.40 10.60 13.48
CA CYS A 97 -13.48 9.78 14.03
C CYS A 97 -13.98 10.23 15.42
N GLU A 98 -13.13 10.90 16.20
CA GLU A 98 -13.53 11.50 17.48
C GLU A 98 -14.52 12.67 17.30
N ARG A 99 -14.53 13.29 16.11
CA ARG A 99 -15.32 14.48 15.82
C ARG A 99 -16.50 14.14 14.91
N LYS A 100 -17.66 13.88 15.51
CA LYS A 100 -18.90 13.52 14.77
C LYS A 100 -19.37 14.54 13.73
N TRP A 101 -18.89 15.78 13.80
CA TRP A 101 -19.23 16.85 12.85
C TRP A 101 -18.25 16.93 11.66
N VAL A 102 -17.16 16.15 11.67
CA VAL A 102 -16.30 15.98 10.51
C VAL A 102 -16.96 15.00 9.56
N LEU A 103 -17.14 15.43 8.31
CA LEU A 103 -17.79 14.65 7.26
C LEU A 103 -16.92 13.48 6.78
N GLY A 104 -15.60 13.64 6.80
CA GLY A 104 -14.63 12.65 6.35
C GLY A 104 -13.30 13.25 5.94
N GLU A 105 -12.49 12.47 5.24
CA GLU A 105 -11.16 12.87 4.78
C GLU A 105 -10.83 12.36 3.37
N TYR A 106 -9.90 13.06 2.72
CA TYR A 106 -9.25 12.66 1.49
C TYR A 106 -7.74 12.52 1.75
N GLN A 107 -7.28 11.29 1.93
CA GLN A 107 -5.86 11.00 2.12
C GLN A 107 -5.07 11.38 0.88
N TRP A 108 -3.96 12.11 1.09
CA TRP A 108 -2.89 12.25 0.11
C TRP A 108 -1.94 11.05 0.25
N ILE A 109 -1.94 10.05 -0.63
CA ILE A 109 -2.81 9.76 -1.79
C ILE A 109 -3.14 8.26 -1.84
N ALA A 110 -4.03 7.86 -2.73
CA ALA A 110 -4.32 6.44 -2.96
C ALA A 110 -3.16 5.73 -3.69
N PHE A 111 -2.80 6.23 -4.87
CA PHE A 111 -1.73 5.70 -5.72
C PHE A 111 -0.59 6.69 -5.80
N GLU A 112 0.66 6.25 -5.71
CA GLU A 112 1.79 7.12 -6.02
C GLU A 112 1.70 7.67 -7.45
N HIS A 113 2.26 8.85 -7.64
CA HIS A 113 2.30 9.54 -8.92
C HIS A 113 3.72 10.07 -9.18
N ARG A 114 4.09 10.17 -10.45
CA ARG A 114 5.39 10.75 -10.86
C ARG A 114 5.49 12.21 -10.46
N GLY A 115 6.71 12.66 -10.15
CA GLY A 115 6.96 13.99 -9.59
C GLY A 115 6.89 13.99 -8.06
N GLU A 116 6.87 15.18 -7.44
CA GLU A 116 6.91 15.35 -5.97
C GLU A 116 7.98 14.46 -5.31
N SER A 117 9.16 14.44 -5.95
CA SER A 117 10.20 13.45 -5.71
C SER A 117 11.51 14.08 -5.22
N ALA A 118 12.36 13.24 -4.63
CA ALA A 118 13.72 13.57 -4.24
C ALA A 118 14.67 12.56 -4.87
N TRP A 119 15.77 13.02 -5.49
CA TRP A 119 16.72 12.10 -6.12
C TRP A 119 17.17 10.99 -5.14
N PRO A 120 17.23 9.72 -5.55
CA PRO A 120 16.97 9.18 -6.90
C PRO A 120 15.52 8.76 -7.19
N ARG A 121 14.57 8.96 -6.27
CA ARG A 121 13.17 8.51 -6.51
C ARG A 121 12.48 9.36 -7.58
N LEU A 122 11.57 8.72 -8.32
CA LEU A 122 10.87 9.30 -9.47
C LEU A 122 9.41 9.72 -9.18
N CYS A 123 8.90 9.44 -7.98
CA CYS A 123 7.51 9.64 -7.61
C CYS A 123 7.35 10.08 -6.15
N SER A 124 6.18 10.61 -5.82
CA SER A 124 5.69 10.74 -4.45
C SER A 124 5.70 9.38 -3.75
N GLN A 125 5.92 9.35 -2.44
CA GLN A 125 5.89 8.12 -1.63
C GLN A 125 4.66 8.01 -0.73
N ALA A 126 3.75 8.99 -0.78
CA ALA A 126 2.59 9.08 0.10
C ALA A 126 1.46 8.08 -0.24
N GLY A 127 1.52 7.46 -1.42
CA GLY A 127 0.53 6.48 -1.88
C GLY A 127 0.42 5.27 -0.95
N ALA A 128 -0.80 4.84 -0.64
CA ALA A 128 -1.06 3.55 -0.01
C ALA A 128 -0.78 2.38 -0.96
N ILE A 129 -0.89 2.64 -2.27
CA ILE A 129 -0.50 1.77 -3.36
C ILE A 129 0.66 2.45 -4.10
N ASP A 130 1.69 1.69 -4.43
CA ASP A 130 2.88 2.21 -5.11
C ASP A 130 2.61 2.58 -6.58
N LEU A 131 3.59 3.21 -7.22
CA LEU A 131 3.54 3.69 -8.61
C LEU A 131 3.25 2.56 -9.61
N PHE A 132 3.53 1.33 -9.21
CA PHE A 132 3.42 0.13 -10.00
C PHE A 132 2.21 -0.72 -9.58
N LEU A 133 1.22 -0.13 -8.91
CA LEU A 133 -0.04 -0.77 -8.52
C LEU A 133 0.10 -1.87 -7.46
N GLN A 134 1.23 -1.93 -6.75
CA GLN A 134 1.43 -2.88 -5.66
C GLN A 134 1.01 -2.24 -4.33
N LYS A 135 0.18 -2.96 -3.57
CA LYS A 135 -0.25 -2.52 -2.23
C LYS A 135 0.97 -2.45 -1.30
N LYS A 136 1.06 -1.36 -0.53
CA LYS A 136 2.00 -1.24 0.59
C LYS A 136 1.31 -1.64 1.89
N ASP A 137 2.04 -1.72 2.99
CA ASP A 137 1.45 -1.92 4.33
C ASP A 137 0.45 -0.81 4.70
N ALA A 138 0.69 0.40 4.21
CA ALA A 138 -0.23 1.54 4.31
C ALA A 138 -1.63 1.25 3.70
N PHE A 139 -1.74 0.41 2.67
CA PHE A 139 -3.04 -0.01 2.13
C PHE A 139 -3.84 -0.79 3.17
N TYR A 140 -3.16 -1.68 3.90
CA TYR A 140 -3.83 -2.55 4.88
C TYR A 140 -4.12 -1.81 6.19
N GLN A 141 -3.33 -0.79 6.54
CA GLN A 141 -3.70 0.15 7.60
C GLN A 141 -5.00 0.90 7.25
N ASN A 142 -5.11 1.43 6.04
CA ASN A 142 -6.35 2.06 5.59
C ASN A 142 -7.52 1.05 5.59
N GLN A 143 -7.25 -0.20 5.21
CA GLN A 143 -8.25 -1.25 5.28
C GLN A 143 -8.70 -1.52 6.72
N SER A 144 -7.80 -1.53 7.70
CA SER A 144 -8.19 -1.70 9.11
C SER A 144 -9.04 -0.55 9.65
N HIS A 145 -8.90 0.64 9.06
CA HIS A 145 -9.67 1.84 9.41
C HIS A 145 -11.03 1.92 8.74
N TRP A 146 -11.12 1.54 7.46
CA TRP A 146 -12.27 1.83 6.60
C TRP A 146 -13.12 0.62 6.24
N LEU A 147 -12.61 -0.59 6.44
CA LEU A 147 -13.37 -1.80 6.15
C LEU A 147 -14.57 -1.92 7.08
N ASP A 148 -15.68 -2.42 6.54
CA ASP A 148 -16.87 -2.75 7.33
C ASP A 148 -16.47 -3.57 8.58
N PRO A 149 -16.86 -3.16 9.79
CA PRO A 149 -16.55 -3.89 11.02
C PRO A 149 -16.98 -5.37 11.01
N CYS A 150 -17.97 -5.74 10.19
CA CYS A 150 -18.40 -7.13 10.01
C CYS A 150 -17.42 -7.98 9.17
N ARG A 151 -16.37 -7.38 8.59
CA ARG A 151 -15.34 -8.07 7.83
C ARG A 151 -14.02 -8.01 8.62
N PRO A 152 -13.76 -8.98 9.51
CA PRO A 152 -12.55 -8.97 10.32
C PRO A 152 -11.31 -9.11 9.43
N MET A 153 -10.24 -8.40 9.78
CA MET A 153 -8.96 -8.46 9.10
C MET A 153 -7.78 -8.30 10.05
N VAL A 154 -6.65 -8.85 9.66
CA VAL A 154 -5.34 -8.58 10.24
C VAL A 154 -4.32 -8.53 9.10
N HIS A 155 -3.36 -7.60 9.20
CA HIS A 155 -2.22 -7.45 8.29
C HIS A 155 -0.91 -7.34 9.08
N LEU A 156 0.04 -8.23 8.85
CA LEU A 156 1.37 -8.28 9.46
C LEU A 156 2.41 -7.58 8.59
N LEU A 157 3.29 -6.84 9.26
CA LEU A 157 4.55 -6.36 8.71
C LEU A 157 5.65 -6.49 9.77
N PRO A 158 6.91 -6.79 9.39
CA PRO A 158 7.44 -6.93 8.03
C PRO A 158 7.27 -8.34 7.46
N HIS A 159 7.94 -8.64 6.34
CA HIS A 159 8.18 -10.03 5.91
C HIS A 159 9.07 -10.79 6.92
N TRP A 160 9.18 -12.11 6.83
CA TRP A 160 9.99 -12.92 7.76
C TRP A 160 11.29 -13.52 7.16
N ASN A 161 11.87 -12.86 6.16
CA ASN A 161 13.20 -13.19 5.62
C ASN A 161 14.27 -12.26 6.19
N PHE A 162 14.89 -12.66 7.30
CA PHE A 162 16.00 -11.94 7.94
C PHE A 162 17.13 -12.89 8.34
N GLN A 163 17.45 -13.87 7.50
CA GLN A 163 18.36 -14.98 7.81
C GLN A 163 19.75 -14.54 8.32
N GLU A 164 20.19 -13.33 7.97
CA GLU A 164 21.46 -12.74 8.45
C GLU A 164 21.36 -12.06 9.82
N ARG A 165 20.16 -12.02 10.42
CA ARG A 165 19.81 -11.30 11.66
C ARG A 165 19.28 -12.23 12.75
N GLU A 166 19.71 -13.49 12.75
CA GLU A 166 19.32 -14.48 13.77
C GLU A 166 19.55 -13.96 15.20
N GLY A 167 18.50 -14.00 16.02
CA GLY A 167 18.50 -13.49 17.40
C GLY A 167 18.37 -11.96 17.53
N GLU A 168 18.36 -11.19 16.43
CA GLU A 168 18.08 -9.76 16.50
C GLU A 168 16.61 -9.47 16.77
N LYS A 169 16.32 -8.38 17.47
CA LYS A 169 14.94 -7.94 17.69
C LYS A 169 14.41 -7.20 16.47
N ILE A 170 13.38 -7.78 15.87
CA ILE A 170 12.62 -7.19 14.76
C ILE A 170 11.34 -6.59 15.32
N ARG A 171 11.06 -5.35 14.93
CA ARG A 171 9.77 -4.71 15.20
C ARG A 171 8.72 -5.36 14.30
N VAL A 172 7.71 -5.97 14.90
CA VAL A 172 6.56 -6.56 14.21
C VAL A 172 5.34 -5.71 14.52
N VAL A 173 4.64 -5.26 13.49
CA VAL A 173 3.39 -4.50 13.60
C VAL A 173 2.27 -5.30 12.96
N ALA A 174 1.07 -5.20 13.53
CA ALA A 174 -0.14 -5.78 12.98
C ALA A 174 -1.26 -4.74 12.91
N TYR A 175 -1.79 -4.50 11.73
CA TYR A 175 -2.98 -3.67 11.52
C TYR A 175 -4.23 -4.55 11.58
N THR A 176 -5.24 -4.13 12.33
CA THR A 176 -6.48 -4.91 12.49
C THR A 176 -7.68 -4.01 12.78
N ASN A 177 -8.88 -4.48 12.45
CA ASN A 177 -10.14 -3.92 12.95
C ASN A 177 -10.74 -4.72 14.12
N CYS A 178 -9.98 -5.68 14.68
CA CYS A 178 -10.38 -6.51 15.81
C CYS A 178 -9.92 -5.91 17.16
N GLU A 179 -10.42 -6.48 18.26
CA GLU A 179 -10.26 -5.93 19.63
C GLU A 179 -9.02 -6.46 20.35
N GLU A 180 -8.55 -7.65 19.99
CA GLU A 180 -7.37 -8.29 20.57
C GLU A 180 -6.55 -8.97 19.46
N LEU A 181 -5.23 -8.91 19.59
CA LEU A 181 -4.28 -9.66 18.78
C LEU A 181 -3.43 -10.57 19.66
N GLU A 182 -3.10 -11.76 19.18
CA GLU A 182 -2.07 -12.62 19.77
C GLU A 182 -1.06 -13.03 18.70
N LEU A 183 0.21 -12.74 18.95
CA LEU A 183 1.31 -13.08 18.05
C LEU A 183 1.98 -14.38 18.50
N TYR A 184 2.33 -15.24 17.54
CA TYR A 184 3.04 -16.48 17.74
C TYR A 184 4.26 -16.56 16.83
N LEU A 185 5.37 -17.06 17.35
CA LEU A 185 6.55 -17.46 16.58
C LEU A 185 6.77 -18.95 16.81
N ASN A 186 6.79 -19.75 15.73
CA ASN A 186 6.99 -21.20 15.81
C ASN A 186 6.06 -21.89 16.83
N ASN A 187 4.78 -21.52 16.81
CA ASN A 187 3.71 -21.96 17.73
C ASN A 187 3.85 -21.53 19.19
N LYS A 188 4.87 -20.74 19.54
CA LYS A 188 5.03 -20.15 20.87
C LYS A 188 4.43 -18.75 20.89
N SER A 189 3.53 -18.49 21.85
CA SER A 189 2.95 -17.16 22.04
C SER A 189 4.04 -16.15 22.43
N ILE A 190 4.09 -15.03 21.72
CA ILE A 190 4.93 -13.86 22.00
C ILE A 190 4.16 -12.86 22.89
N GLY A 191 2.83 -12.91 22.87
CA GLY A 191 1.99 -12.15 23.79
C GLY A 191 0.71 -11.63 23.14
N LYS A 192 -0.28 -11.39 23.98
CA LYS A 192 -1.56 -10.78 23.62
C LYS A 192 -1.51 -9.26 23.78
N GLN A 193 -2.19 -8.53 22.91
CA GLN A 193 -2.42 -7.09 23.04
C GLN A 193 -3.89 -6.76 22.78
N CYS A 194 -4.50 -6.00 23.70
CA CYS A 194 -5.78 -5.35 23.46
C CYS A 194 -5.54 -4.15 22.54
N ILE A 195 -6.35 -4.02 21.50
CA ILE A 195 -6.21 -3.00 20.48
C ILE A 195 -7.28 -1.94 20.71
N GLU A 196 -6.83 -0.71 20.96
CA GLU A 196 -7.75 0.42 20.99
C GLU A 196 -8.34 0.66 19.60
N ARG A 197 -9.51 1.32 19.56
CA ARG A 197 -10.18 1.58 18.28
C ARG A 197 -9.25 2.36 17.33
N TYR A 198 -9.05 1.80 16.14
CA TYR A 198 -8.15 2.31 15.09
C TYR A 198 -6.65 2.22 15.38
N GLY A 199 -6.25 1.57 16.47
CA GLY A 199 -4.85 1.30 16.79
C GLY A 199 -4.24 0.14 16.00
N HIS A 200 -3.06 -0.28 16.43
CA HIS A 200 -2.33 -1.43 15.91
C HIS A 200 -1.70 -2.23 17.05
N GLY A 201 -1.35 -3.49 16.76
CA GLY A 201 -0.49 -4.30 17.64
C GLY A 201 0.98 -4.10 17.28
N GLU A 202 1.85 -4.12 18.28
CA GLU A 202 3.30 -3.99 18.07
C GLU A 202 4.10 -4.85 19.06
N TRP A 203 5.07 -5.61 18.55
CA TRP A 203 5.98 -6.45 19.33
C TRP A 203 7.42 -6.24 18.90
N LEU A 204 8.36 -6.46 19.82
CA LEU A 204 9.76 -6.70 19.49
C LEU A 204 10.02 -8.20 19.61
N VAL A 205 10.30 -8.84 18.48
CA VAL A 205 10.43 -10.29 18.36
C VAL A 205 11.86 -10.63 18.00
N GLU A 206 12.50 -11.49 18.79
CA GLU A 206 13.81 -12.03 18.42
C GLU A 206 13.63 -12.92 17.19
N TYR A 207 14.35 -12.62 16.12
CA TYR A 207 14.21 -13.32 14.87
C TYR A 207 14.72 -14.74 15.01
N GLU A 208 13.81 -15.68 14.75
CA GLU A 208 14.06 -17.10 14.54
C GLU A 208 13.38 -17.45 13.22
N ALA A 209 14.11 -18.13 12.33
CA ALA A 209 13.54 -18.60 11.09
C ALA A 209 12.32 -19.50 11.35
N GLY A 210 11.28 -19.35 10.53
CA GLY A 210 10.08 -20.18 10.64
C GLY A 210 8.81 -19.40 10.40
N ASN A 211 7.85 -19.55 11.31
CA ASN A 211 6.48 -19.11 11.12
C ASN A 211 6.07 -18.05 12.14
N LEU A 212 5.75 -16.86 11.64
CA LEU A 212 5.14 -15.80 12.40
C LEU A 212 3.64 -15.78 12.10
N ARG A 213 2.80 -15.95 13.12
CA ARG A 213 1.34 -16.02 12.97
C ARG A 213 0.66 -15.07 13.93
N CYS A 214 -0.31 -14.30 13.44
CA CYS A 214 -1.09 -13.39 14.27
C CYS A 214 -2.57 -13.76 14.22
N GLU A 215 -3.13 -14.06 15.38
CA GLU A 215 -4.57 -14.29 15.55
C GLU A 215 -5.26 -12.99 15.94
N ALA A 216 -6.32 -12.63 15.22
CA ALA A 216 -7.18 -11.50 15.56
C ALA A 216 -8.51 -11.97 16.13
N ARG A 217 -8.93 -11.31 17.21
CA ARG A 217 -10.02 -11.76 18.07
C ARG A 217 -11.09 -10.71 18.29
N ILE A 218 -12.33 -11.18 18.36
CA ILE A 218 -13.51 -10.41 18.75
C ILE A 218 -14.21 -11.20 19.86
N ASN A 219 -14.52 -10.55 20.98
CA ASN A 219 -15.10 -11.21 22.15
C ASN A 219 -14.31 -12.46 22.61
N GLY A 220 -12.97 -12.39 22.54
CA GLY A 220 -12.06 -13.47 22.95
C GLY A 220 -11.99 -14.69 22.01
N LYS A 221 -12.66 -14.65 20.84
CA LYS A 221 -12.61 -15.73 19.84
C LYS A 221 -11.81 -15.29 18.62
N THR A 222 -10.96 -16.19 18.10
CA THR A 222 -10.22 -15.96 16.85
C THR A 222 -11.19 -15.93 15.68
N VAL A 223 -11.20 -14.82 14.95
CA VAL A 223 -12.12 -14.56 13.81
C VAL A 223 -11.39 -14.50 12.48
N CYS A 224 -10.11 -14.13 12.48
CA CYS A 224 -9.21 -14.25 11.34
C CYS A 224 -7.77 -14.35 11.84
N GLU A 225 -6.89 -14.82 10.98
CA GLU A 225 -5.46 -14.88 11.24
C GLU A 225 -4.69 -14.55 9.97
N GLU A 226 -3.44 -14.16 10.14
CA GLU A 226 -2.46 -14.07 9.06
C GLU A 226 -1.15 -14.69 9.50
N MET A 227 -0.40 -15.14 8.51
CA MET A 227 0.85 -15.87 8.66
C MET A 227 1.90 -15.32 7.70
N CYS A 228 3.10 -15.10 8.21
CA CYS A 228 4.30 -14.79 7.45
C CYS A 228 5.36 -15.86 7.75
N GLU A 229 6.00 -16.37 6.71
CA GLU A 229 7.00 -17.44 6.84
C GLU A 229 8.34 -17.02 6.28
N THR A 230 9.42 -17.50 6.90
CA THR A 230 10.75 -17.48 6.29
C THR A 230 10.74 -18.41 5.08
N THR A 231 11.05 -17.85 3.91
CA THR A 231 11.15 -18.60 2.65
C THR A 231 12.60 -18.94 2.32
N ASP A 232 12.76 -19.95 1.48
CA ASP A 232 14.06 -20.24 0.88
C ASP A 232 14.35 -19.29 -0.28
N LYS A 233 15.50 -19.51 -0.94
CA LYS A 233 15.89 -18.76 -2.14
C LYS A 233 14.82 -18.93 -3.23
N ALA A 234 14.59 -17.86 -3.97
CA ALA A 234 13.76 -17.89 -5.16
C ALA A 234 14.25 -18.96 -6.14
N GLU A 235 13.32 -19.76 -6.66
CA GLU A 235 13.60 -20.85 -7.60
C GLU A 235 12.82 -20.71 -8.91
N LYS A 236 11.62 -20.10 -8.85
CA LYS A 236 10.70 -20.05 -9.99
C LYS A 236 10.04 -18.68 -10.11
N LEU A 237 9.89 -18.21 -11.35
CA LEU A 237 9.04 -17.07 -11.69
C LEU A 237 7.58 -17.50 -11.83
N ASN A 238 6.66 -16.63 -11.42
CA ASN A 238 5.23 -16.81 -11.59
C ASN A 238 4.61 -15.50 -12.09
N LEU A 239 3.51 -15.61 -12.82
CA LEU A 239 2.77 -14.49 -13.38
C LEU A 239 1.30 -14.62 -12.97
N ARG A 240 0.73 -13.56 -12.40
CA ARG A 240 -0.68 -13.49 -12.00
C ARG A 240 -1.36 -12.33 -12.71
N MET A 241 -2.54 -12.59 -13.27
CA MET A 241 -3.39 -11.58 -13.89
C MET A 241 -4.17 -10.81 -12.83
N GLU A 242 -4.21 -9.48 -12.92
CA GLU A 242 -4.86 -8.61 -11.94
C GLU A 242 -6.18 -8.02 -12.45
N ASN A 243 -6.51 -8.17 -13.74
CA ASN A 243 -7.74 -7.68 -14.36
C ASN A 243 -8.17 -8.51 -15.59
N ASP A 244 -9.45 -8.42 -15.95
CA ASP A 244 -9.98 -9.02 -17.17
C ASP A 244 -9.72 -8.14 -18.41
N VAL A 245 -9.54 -8.78 -19.58
CA VAL A 245 -9.32 -8.11 -20.88
C VAL A 245 -9.98 -8.88 -22.03
N LYS A 246 -10.23 -8.19 -23.16
CA LYS A 246 -10.74 -8.79 -24.41
C LYS A 246 -9.97 -8.35 -25.65
N ALA A 247 -10.12 -9.07 -26.76
CA ALA A 247 -9.43 -8.79 -28.02
C ALA A 247 -9.95 -7.52 -28.73
N ASN A 248 -9.66 -6.33 -28.19
CA ASN A 248 -10.17 -5.06 -28.74
C ASN A 248 -9.08 -4.07 -29.19
N GLY A 249 -7.79 -4.42 -29.05
CA GLY A 249 -6.67 -3.54 -29.40
C GLY A 249 -6.44 -2.36 -28.46
N LYS A 250 -7.18 -2.27 -27.35
CA LYS A 250 -7.18 -1.12 -26.42
C LYS A 250 -7.01 -1.53 -24.96
N ASP A 251 -7.50 -2.69 -24.58
CA ASP A 251 -7.36 -3.19 -23.21
C ASP A 251 -5.89 -3.42 -22.86
N ILE A 252 -5.60 -3.24 -21.58
CA ILE A 252 -4.28 -3.46 -21.01
C ILE A 252 -4.44 -4.55 -19.95
N ALA A 253 -3.72 -5.65 -20.13
CA ALA A 253 -3.59 -6.68 -19.10
C ALA A 253 -2.50 -6.23 -18.12
N ILE A 254 -2.87 -6.10 -16.85
CA ILE A 254 -1.99 -5.85 -15.72
C ILE A 254 -1.64 -7.19 -15.10
N ILE A 255 -0.34 -7.47 -15.02
CA ILE A 255 0.21 -8.74 -14.57
C ILE A 255 1.23 -8.47 -13.47
N THR A 256 1.11 -9.17 -12.35
CA THR A 256 2.15 -9.23 -11.32
C THR A 256 3.09 -10.40 -11.61
N CYS A 257 4.37 -10.12 -11.78
CA CYS A 257 5.45 -11.11 -11.79
C CYS A 257 6.05 -11.21 -10.38
N TYR A 258 6.21 -12.43 -9.87
CA TYR A 258 6.76 -12.69 -8.54
C TYR A 258 7.56 -13.99 -8.52
N CYS A 259 8.39 -14.17 -7.49
CA CYS A 259 9.18 -15.38 -7.30
C CYS A 259 8.55 -16.31 -6.26
N THR A 260 8.70 -17.61 -6.44
CA THR A 260 8.46 -18.60 -5.39
C THR A 260 9.71 -19.44 -5.10
N ASP A 261 9.82 -19.91 -3.87
CA ASP A 261 10.81 -20.91 -3.49
C ASP A 261 10.43 -22.32 -4.00
N ALA A 262 11.23 -23.33 -3.63
CA ALA A 262 11.00 -24.73 -4.01
C ALA A 262 9.69 -25.30 -3.45
N ALA A 263 9.21 -24.77 -2.32
CA ALA A 263 7.94 -25.14 -1.69
C ALA A 263 6.72 -24.38 -2.27
N GLY A 264 6.95 -23.43 -3.18
CA GLY A 264 5.89 -22.65 -3.82
C GLY A 264 5.45 -21.41 -3.06
N ARG A 265 6.17 -20.99 -2.01
CA ARG A 265 5.88 -19.79 -1.21
C ARG A 265 6.44 -18.54 -1.89
N GLU A 266 5.68 -17.43 -1.92
CA GLU A 266 6.16 -16.17 -2.51
C GLU A 266 7.40 -15.66 -1.74
N VAL A 267 8.48 -15.33 -2.43
CA VAL A 267 9.74 -14.84 -1.82
C VAL A 267 9.72 -13.31 -1.75
N PRO A 268 9.48 -12.69 -0.58
CA PRO A 268 9.14 -11.27 -0.44
C PRO A 268 10.31 -10.32 -0.70
N ASP A 269 11.53 -10.81 -0.62
CA ASP A 269 12.78 -10.06 -0.80
C ASP A 269 13.51 -10.42 -2.11
N ALA A 270 12.86 -11.17 -3.00
CA ALA A 270 13.47 -11.55 -4.28
C ALA A 270 13.78 -10.31 -5.14
N THR A 271 14.97 -10.32 -5.76
CA THR A 271 15.45 -9.25 -6.64
C THR A 271 16.04 -9.72 -7.98
N PRO A 272 15.55 -10.77 -8.67
CA PRO A 272 16.11 -11.13 -9.98
C PRO A 272 15.92 -10.01 -11.02
N TYR A 273 16.75 -10.06 -12.06
CA TYR A 273 16.51 -9.29 -13.29
C TYR A 273 15.69 -10.15 -14.24
N VAL A 274 14.55 -9.64 -14.70
CA VAL A 274 13.55 -10.41 -15.45
C VAL A 274 13.27 -9.76 -16.80
N SER A 275 13.29 -10.56 -17.87
CA SER A 275 12.90 -10.17 -19.22
C SER A 275 11.50 -10.66 -19.55
N PHE A 276 10.68 -9.78 -20.14
CA PHE A 276 9.31 -10.08 -20.53
C PHE A 276 9.12 -10.02 -22.04
N PHE A 277 8.35 -10.98 -22.58
CA PHE A 277 8.00 -11.01 -23.99
C PHE A 277 6.62 -11.64 -24.18
N THR A 278 6.03 -11.40 -25.35
CA THR A 278 4.72 -11.92 -25.73
C THR A 278 4.78 -12.60 -27.09
N ASN A 279 3.81 -13.45 -27.40
CA ASN A 279 3.52 -13.78 -28.80
C ASN A 279 2.87 -12.58 -29.51
N GLN A 280 2.55 -12.73 -30.80
CA GLN A 280 2.03 -11.64 -31.66
C GLN A 280 0.67 -11.06 -31.21
N LEU A 281 -0.02 -11.69 -30.26
CA LEU A 281 -1.34 -11.26 -29.79
C LEU A 281 -1.29 -10.16 -28.71
N GLY A 282 -0.09 -9.74 -28.31
CA GLY A 282 0.09 -8.66 -27.35
C GLY A 282 1.44 -8.00 -27.49
N LYS A 283 1.61 -6.90 -26.76
CA LYS A 283 2.86 -6.14 -26.70
C LYS A 283 3.12 -5.67 -25.27
N VAL A 284 4.34 -5.89 -24.77
CA VAL A 284 4.80 -5.27 -23.52
C VAL A 284 4.88 -3.77 -23.72
N ILE A 285 4.10 -3.00 -22.96
CA ILE A 285 4.07 -1.53 -23.06
C ILE A 285 4.58 -0.84 -21.80
N ALA A 286 4.54 -1.51 -20.65
CA ALA A 286 5.17 -1.01 -19.44
C ALA A 286 5.64 -2.14 -18.52
N THR A 287 6.75 -1.92 -17.83
CA THR A 287 7.22 -2.69 -16.69
C THR A 287 7.66 -1.73 -15.58
N GLY A 288 7.59 -2.17 -14.32
CA GLY A 288 8.04 -1.34 -13.20
C GLY A 288 8.02 -2.07 -11.87
N SER A 289 8.89 -1.65 -10.95
CA SER A 289 9.11 -2.37 -9.69
C SER A 289 9.73 -1.49 -8.61
N ASP A 290 10.71 -0.65 -8.95
CA ASP A 290 11.41 0.21 -8.01
C ASP A 290 11.25 1.70 -8.39
N ILE A 291 10.99 2.54 -7.39
CA ILE A 291 10.79 3.98 -7.54
C ILE A 291 12.08 4.72 -7.91
N THR A 292 13.24 4.07 -7.78
CA THR A 292 14.56 4.59 -8.18
C THR A 292 15.09 3.94 -9.46
N ASP A 293 14.27 3.16 -10.16
CA ASP A 293 14.66 2.62 -11.47
C ASP A 293 14.37 3.65 -12.57
N HIS A 294 15.44 4.14 -13.18
CA HIS A 294 15.38 5.14 -14.24
C HIS A 294 15.23 4.56 -15.64
N ASN A 295 15.19 3.23 -15.80
CA ASN A 295 14.92 2.62 -17.10
C ASN A 295 13.50 3.02 -17.58
N PRO A 296 13.33 3.39 -18.86
CA PRO A 296 12.02 3.75 -19.41
C PRO A 296 10.95 2.70 -19.10
N VAL A 297 9.70 3.13 -18.86
CA VAL A 297 8.63 2.18 -18.50
C VAL A 297 8.41 1.12 -19.58
N ASN A 298 8.57 1.46 -20.86
CA ASN A 298 8.43 0.54 -21.97
C ASN A 298 9.61 -0.43 -22.16
N PHE A 299 10.63 -0.36 -21.30
CA PHE A 299 11.72 -1.32 -21.33
C PHE A 299 11.21 -2.69 -20.85
N PRO A 300 11.34 -3.76 -21.64
CA PRO A 300 10.77 -5.06 -21.34
C PRO A 300 11.52 -5.81 -20.23
N ASP A 301 12.70 -5.34 -19.85
CA ASP A 301 13.48 -5.94 -18.78
C ASP A 301 13.37 -5.11 -17.51
N ARG A 302 13.33 -5.77 -16.35
CA ARG A 302 13.18 -5.08 -15.06
C ARG A 302 13.86 -5.81 -13.91
N LYS A 303 14.52 -5.05 -13.04
CA LYS A 303 15.00 -5.56 -11.74
C LYS A 303 13.82 -5.62 -10.77
N MET A 304 13.57 -6.80 -10.23
CA MET A 304 12.56 -7.01 -9.20
C MET A 304 12.98 -6.34 -7.88
N ARG A 305 12.01 -5.79 -7.15
CA ARG A 305 12.19 -5.15 -5.84
C ARG A 305 11.06 -5.57 -4.92
N ALA A 306 11.43 -6.02 -3.72
CA ALA A 306 10.50 -6.57 -2.74
C ALA A 306 9.55 -7.60 -3.37
N GLY A 307 10.14 -8.56 -4.08
CA GLY A 307 9.49 -9.77 -4.58
C GLY A 307 8.56 -9.61 -5.78
N LYS A 308 8.36 -8.39 -6.32
CA LYS A 308 7.34 -8.15 -7.35
C LYS A 308 7.80 -7.20 -8.46
N ILE A 309 7.32 -7.46 -9.68
CA ILE A 309 7.35 -6.55 -10.84
C ILE A 309 5.93 -6.46 -11.40
N SER A 310 5.47 -5.26 -11.74
CA SER A 310 4.24 -5.08 -12.52
C SER A 310 4.55 -4.98 -14.01
N VAL A 311 3.73 -5.63 -14.82
CA VAL A 311 3.85 -5.69 -16.28
C VAL A 311 2.50 -5.31 -16.89
N ALA A 312 2.53 -4.40 -17.86
CA ALA A 312 1.37 -4.00 -18.64
C ALA A 312 1.52 -4.49 -20.08
N ILE A 313 0.57 -5.29 -20.53
CA ILE A 313 0.51 -5.83 -21.89
C ILE A 313 -0.67 -5.20 -22.61
N GLN A 314 -0.41 -4.48 -23.71
CA GLN A 314 -1.47 -4.07 -24.63
C GLN A 314 -1.90 -5.28 -25.44
N VAL A 315 -3.19 -5.62 -25.37
CA VAL A 315 -3.74 -6.78 -26.11
C VAL A 315 -4.07 -6.39 -27.55
N GLY A 316 -3.95 -7.34 -28.47
CA GLY A 316 -4.32 -7.18 -29.88
C GLY A 316 -5.83 -7.17 -30.13
N LYS A 317 -6.21 -7.15 -31.42
CA LYS A 317 -7.61 -7.28 -31.88
C LYS A 317 -8.00 -8.72 -32.22
N GLU A 318 -7.02 -9.60 -32.35
CA GLU A 318 -7.21 -10.99 -32.72
C GLU A 318 -7.52 -11.83 -31.47
N LYS A 319 -8.51 -12.72 -31.60
CA LYS A 319 -8.84 -13.70 -30.57
C LYS A 319 -7.80 -14.81 -30.55
N GLY A 320 -7.61 -15.43 -29.39
CA GLY A 320 -6.72 -16.58 -29.24
C GLY A 320 -5.98 -16.58 -27.91
N GLU A 321 -4.91 -17.38 -27.86
CA GLU A 321 -4.06 -17.54 -26.68
C GLU A 321 -2.93 -16.52 -26.68
N LEU A 322 -3.12 -15.40 -25.98
CA LEU A 322 -2.02 -14.50 -25.67
C LEU A 322 -1.10 -15.19 -24.66
N LYS A 323 0.18 -15.36 -25.03
CA LYS A 323 1.21 -15.94 -24.16
C LYS A 323 2.15 -14.84 -23.71
N VAL A 324 2.29 -14.67 -22.39
CA VAL A 324 3.20 -13.74 -21.75
C VAL A 324 4.27 -14.55 -21.04
N TYR A 325 5.53 -14.32 -21.37
CA TYR A 325 6.66 -15.06 -20.84
C TYR A 325 7.47 -14.19 -19.90
N ALA A 326 8.01 -14.80 -18.86
CA ALA A 326 8.97 -14.18 -17.94
C ALA A 326 10.18 -15.10 -17.79
N VAL A 327 11.38 -14.54 -17.99
CA VAL A 327 12.66 -15.27 -17.96
C VAL A 327 13.65 -14.50 -17.11
N ALA A 328 14.42 -15.21 -16.28
CA ALA A 328 15.52 -14.67 -15.53
C ALA A 328 16.66 -15.69 -15.45
N GLU A 329 17.87 -15.22 -15.23
CA GLU A 329 19.01 -16.10 -14.99
C GLU A 329 18.82 -16.89 -13.69
N ASN A 330 19.18 -18.18 -13.70
CA ASN A 330 19.16 -19.07 -12.53
C ASN A 330 17.77 -19.26 -11.87
N LEU A 331 16.67 -18.93 -12.56
CA LEU A 331 15.30 -19.20 -12.14
C LEU A 331 14.55 -19.98 -13.21
N ARG A 332 13.62 -20.84 -12.80
CA ARG A 332 12.68 -21.48 -13.73
C ARG A 332 11.75 -20.42 -14.33
N SER A 333 11.84 -20.26 -15.64
CA SER A 333 10.97 -19.38 -16.44
C SER A 333 9.50 -19.80 -16.37
N THR A 334 8.61 -18.89 -16.73
CA THR A 334 7.16 -19.15 -16.73
C THR A 334 6.46 -18.52 -17.94
N VAL A 335 5.27 -19.02 -18.23
CA VAL A 335 4.35 -18.49 -19.24
C VAL A 335 2.94 -18.39 -18.66
N LEU A 336 2.33 -17.22 -18.81
CA LEU A 336 0.91 -17.01 -18.55
C LEU A 336 0.15 -17.04 -19.88
N THR A 337 -0.86 -17.90 -19.98
CA THR A 337 -1.76 -17.96 -21.14
C THR A 337 -3.06 -17.22 -20.80
N ILE A 338 -3.40 -16.21 -21.59
CA ILE A 338 -4.61 -15.40 -21.47
C ILE A 338 -5.50 -15.67 -22.68
N MET A 339 -6.75 -16.08 -22.43
CA MET A 339 -7.73 -16.33 -23.48
C MET A 339 -8.37 -15.01 -23.93
N LEU A 340 -7.93 -14.47 -25.06
CA LEU A 340 -8.52 -13.28 -25.66
C LEU A 340 -9.79 -13.66 -26.41
N LYS A 341 -10.94 -13.21 -25.89
CA LYS A 341 -12.28 -13.44 -26.44
C LYS A 341 -12.78 -12.33 -27.34
#